data_AF-A0A2H0H553-F1
#
_entry.id   AF-A0A2H0H553-F1
#
_cell.length_a   1.000
_cell.length_b   1.000
_cell.length_c   1.000
_cell.angle_alpha   90.00
_cell.angle_beta   90.00
_cell.angle_gamma   90.00
#
_symmetry.space_group_name_H-M   'P 1'
#
loop_
_entity.id
_entity.type
_entity.pdbx_description
1 polymer ?
#
loop_
_entity_poly.entity_id
_entity_poly.type
_entity_poly.pdbx_seq_one_letter_code
_entity_poly.pdbx_strand_id
1 'polypeptide(L)'
;EMSHLTVKNTNIRRCNIGIASKDLSIVEVTGTKVLDCNYGLVLLQKKPEYGPGTLFFNQSIIQNPQTPMLIEVGSKVFQDGNEIQGTVKNAAICFINRSGLVQKMLKSI
;
A
#
# COMPACT_ATOMS: atom_id res chain seq x y z
N GLU A 1 -12.77 -1.70 8.95
CA GLU A 1 -13.54 -2.79 8.32
C GLU A 1 -12.53 -3.65 7.57
N MET A 2 -12.60 -4.96 7.74
CA MET A 2 -11.71 -5.89 7.05
C MET A 2 -12.30 -6.17 5.66
N SER A 3 -11.48 -6.04 4.63
CA SER A 3 -11.87 -6.32 3.24
C SER A 3 -10.87 -7.25 2.54
N HIS A 4 -11.32 -7.86 1.45
CA HIS A 4 -10.47 -8.64 0.55
C HIS A 4 -10.62 -8.11 -0.87
N LEU A 5 -9.51 -7.81 -1.54
CA LEU A 5 -9.48 -7.30 -2.91
C LEU A 5 -8.49 -8.10 -3.77
N THR A 6 -8.92 -8.48 -4.96
CA THR A 6 -8.07 -9.12 -5.97
C THR A 6 -7.88 -8.20 -7.18
N VAL A 7 -6.63 -7.99 -7.58
CA VAL A 7 -6.23 -7.22 -8.77
C VAL A 7 -5.39 -8.12 -9.68
N LYS A 8 -5.82 -8.31 -10.92
CA LYS A 8 -5.14 -9.18 -11.89
C LYS A 8 -4.89 -8.46 -13.20
N ASN A 9 -3.71 -8.67 -13.79
CA ASN A 9 -3.35 -8.23 -15.14
C ASN A 9 -3.68 -6.76 -15.43
N THR A 10 -3.45 -5.89 -14.45
CA THR A 10 -3.86 -4.49 -14.51
C THR A 10 -2.67 -3.57 -14.75
N ASN A 11 -2.92 -2.39 -15.32
CA ASN A 11 -1.92 -1.33 -15.45
C ASN A 11 -2.36 -0.10 -14.65
N ILE A 12 -1.67 0.18 -13.55
CA ILE A 12 -1.91 1.31 -12.64
C ILE A 12 -0.82 2.33 -12.92
N ARG A 13 -1.19 3.54 -13.36
CA ARG A 13 -0.21 4.54 -13.80
C ARG A 13 -0.51 5.94 -13.29
N ARG A 14 0.54 6.68 -12.92
CA ARG A 14 0.47 8.12 -12.56
C ARG A 14 -0.52 8.41 -11.44
N CYS A 15 -0.65 7.46 -10.50
CA CYS A 15 -1.47 7.60 -9.31
C CYS A 15 -0.64 8.16 -8.16
N ASN A 16 -1.29 8.80 -7.19
CA ASN A 16 -0.61 9.18 -5.96
C ASN A 16 -0.18 7.93 -5.16
N ILE A 17 -1.06 6.93 -5.03
CA ILE A 17 -0.76 5.61 -4.46
C ILE A 17 -1.11 4.55 -5.49
N GLY A 18 -0.20 3.61 -5.74
CA GLY A 18 -0.42 2.48 -6.65
C GLY A 18 -1.33 1.41 -6.06
N ILE A 19 -0.89 0.77 -4.97
CA ILE A 19 -1.65 -0.24 -4.23
C ILE A 19 -1.61 0.10 -2.74
N ALA A 20 -2.74 -0.07 -2.05
CA ALA A 20 -2.81 0.07 -0.61
C ALA A 20 -3.52 -1.10 0.07
N SER A 21 -3.09 -1.45 1.28
CA SER A 21 -3.81 -2.36 2.20
C SER A 21 -3.79 -1.80 3.62
N LYS A 22 -4.89 -1.94 4.36
CA LYS A 22 -5.09 -1.32 5.68
C LYS A 22 -6.14 -2.04 6.51
N ASP A 23 -6.13 -1.78 7.81
CA ASP A 23 -7.20 -2.16 8.75
C ASP A 23 -7.59 -3.65 8.65
N LEU A 24 -6.60 -4.55 8.76
CA LEU A 24 -6.70 -6.02 8.58
C LEU A 24 -7.08 -6.50 7.17
N SER A 25 -7.18 -5.61 6.18
CA SER A 25 -7.53 -6.01 4.83
C SER A 25 -6.41 -6.81 4.16
N ILE A 26 -6.81 -7.62 3.18
CA ILE A 26 -5.92 -8.42 2.34
C ILE A 26 -6.09 -7.94 0.90
N VAL A 27 -4.98 -7.66 0.23
CA VAL A 27 -4.96 -7.36 -1.20
C VAL A 27 -4.10 -8.38 -1.92
N GLU A 28 -4.60 -8.95 -2.99
CA GLU A 28 -3.90 -9.92 -3.83
C GLU A 28 -3.70 -9.35 -5.22
N VAL A 29 -2.44 -9.17 -5.62
CA VAL A 29 -2.06 -8.57 -6.89
C VAL A 29 -1.25 -9.56 -7.71
N THR A 30 -1.66 -9.79 -8.96
CA THR A 30 -0.96 -10.68 -9.89
C THR A 30 -0.85 -10.07 -11.28
N GLY A 31 0.29 -10.24 -11.95
CA GLY A 31 0.47 -9.83 -13.35
C GLY A 31 0.34 -8.33 -13.61
N THR A 32 0.51 -7.49 -12.58
CA THR A 32 0.14 -6.06 -12.61
C THR A 32 1.36 -5.16 -12.69
N LYS A 33 1.21 -4.03 -13.40
CA LYS A 33 2.24 -2.99 -13.51
C LYS A 33 1.81 -1.74 -12.74
N VAL A 34 2.64 -1.29 -11.81
CA VAL A 34 2.47 -0.03 -11.07
C VAL A 34 3.54 0.95 -11.55
N LEU A 35 3.16 1.95 -12.34
CA LEU A 35 4.09 2.76 -13.12
C LEU A 35 3.95 4.25 -12.81
N ASP A 36 5.07 4.91 -12.57
CA ASP A 36 5.15 6.37 -12.46
C ASP A 36 4.23 6.94 -11.34
N CYS A 37 4.07 6.19 -10.24
CA CYS A 37 3.28 6.59 -9.09
C CYS A 37 4.14 7.30 -8.04
N ASN A 38 3.55 8.17 -7.21
CA ASN A 38 4.31 8.77 -6.11
C ASN A 38 4.67 7.69 -5.07
N TYR A 39 3.70 6.87 -4.67
CA TYR A 39 3.91 5.69 -3.83
C TYR A 39 3.56 4.41 -4.60
N GLY A 40 4.46 3.44 -4.60
CA GLY A 40 4.21 2.12 -5.22
C GLY A 40 3.22 1.30 -4.38
N LEU A 41 3.69 0.81 -3.23
CA LEU A 41 2.89 0.06 -2.26
C LEU A 41 2.78 0.84 -0.95
N VAL A 42 1.58 0.87 -0.37
CA VAL A 42 1.33 1.51 0.93
C VAL A 42 0.55 0.57 1.83
N LEU A 43 1.16 0.15 2.93
CA LEU A 43 0.46 -0.61 3.96
C LEU A 43 0.48 0.21 5.25
N LEU A 44 -0.69 0.58 5.75
CA LEU A 44 -0.81 1.44 6.93
C LEU A 44 -2.01 1.06 7.79
N GLN A 45 -1.98 1.50 9.04
CA GLN A 45 -3.07 1.34 10.00
C GLN A 45 -3.63 2.71 10.31
N LYS A 46 -4.94 2.91 10.11
CA LYS A 46 -5.53 4.24 10.38
C LYS A 46 -5.52 4.55 11.88
N LYS A 47 -5.70 3.52 12.69
CA LYS A 47 -5.56 3.54 14.14
C LYS A 47 -5.06 2.17 14.64
N PRO A 48 -4.36 2.10 15.78
CA PRO A 48 -3.77 0.85 16.27
C PRO A 48 -4.79 -0.28 16.47
N GLU A 49 -6.04 0.04 16.82
CA GLU A 49 -7.10 -0.95 17.06
C GLU A 49 -7.58 -1.67 15.79
N TYR A 50 -7.25 -1.16 14.60
CA TYR A 50 -7.73 -1.75 13.34
C TYR A 50 -6.79 -2.81 12.76
N GLY A 51 -5.59 -2.97 13.31
CA GLY A 51 -4.65 -4.04 12.94
C GLY A 51 -3.99 -3.90 11.56
N PRO A 52 -2.88 -4.63 11.34
CA PRO A 52 -2.04 -4.48 10.15
C PRO A 52 -2.66 -5.08 8.88
N GLY A 53 -2.37 -4.48 7.74
CA GLY A 53 -2.78 -5.00 6.43
C GLY A 53 -1.81 -6.05 5.89
N THR A 54 -2.30 -6.89 4.97
CA THR A 54 -1.48 -7.84 4.21
C THR A 54 -1.62 -7.59 2.72
N LEU A 55 -0.52 -7.73 1.97
CA LEU A 55 -0.50 -7.64 0.51
C LEU A 55 0.27 -8.83 -0.07
N PHE A 56 -0.31 -9.50 -1.05
CA PHE A 56 0.39 -10.45 -1.91
C PHE A 56 0.65 -9.76 -3.25
N PHE A 57 1.91 -9.67 -3.68
CA PHE A 57 2.31 -8.94 -4.88
C PHE A 57 3.19 -9.83 -5.75
N ASN A 58 2.56 -10.60 -6.64
CA ASN A 58 3.24 -11.66 -7.38
C ASN A 58 3.25 -11.36 -8.88
N GLN A 59 4.32 -11.76 -9.57
CA GLN A 59 4.48 -11.59 -11.02
C GLN A 59 4.16 -10.15 -11.48
N SER A 60 4.49 -9.18 -10.64
CA SER A 60 4.08 -7.79 -10.77
C SER A 60 5.28 -6.88 -10.58
N ILE A 61 5.23 -5.68 -11.16
CA ILE A 61 6.36 -4.75 -11.15
C ILE A 61 5.94 -3.36 -10.68
N ILE A 62 6.89 -2.69 -10.03
CA ILE A 62 6.79 -1.28 -9.68
C ILE A 62 7.93 -0.57 -10.42
N GLN A 63 7.60 0.44 -11.23
CA GLN A 63 8.60 1.16 -12.03
C GLN A 63 8.45 2.67 -11.83
N ASN A 64 9.59 3.35 -11.68
CA ASN A 64 9.69 4.79 -11.44
C ASN A 64 8.82 5.33 -10.27
N PRO A 65 8.73 4.65 -9.11
CA PRO A 65 8.04 5.26 -7.98
C PRO A 65 8.91 6.35 -7.34
N GLN A 66 8.32 7.41 -6.79
CA GLN A 66 9.08 8.31 -5.90
C GLN A 66 9.41 7.61 -4.57
N THR A 67 8.48 6.81 -4.07
CA THR A 67 8.64 5.96 -2.88
C THR A 67 8.13 4.55 -3.22
N PRO A 68 9.03 3.56 -3.42
CA PRO A 68 8.62 2.22 -3.83
C PRO A 68 7.64 1.55 -2.86
N MET A 69 7.95 1.62 -1.56
CA MET A 69 7.16 0.98 -0.51
C MET A 69 7.12 1.86 0.73
N LEU A 70 5.95 1.95 1.35
CA LEU A 70 5.72 2.55 2.66
C LEU A 70 4.89 1.57 3.48
N ILE A 71 5.56 0.77 4.32
CA ILE A 71 4.95 -0.36 5.03
C ILE A 71 5.04 -0.11 6.52
N GLU A 72 3.89 0.02 7.16
CA GLU A 72 3.76 0.23 8.59
C GLU A 72 4.11 -1.02 9.39
N VAL A 73 4.80 -0.85 10.52
CA VAL A 73 5.14 -1.94 11.45
C VAL A 73 3.93 -2.83 11.72
N GLY A 74 4.14 -4.14 11.61
CA GLY A 74 3.10 -5.18 11.75
C GLY A 74 2.46 -5.58 10.42
N SER A 75 2.48 -4.72 9.40
CA SER A 75 2.00 -5.05 8.05
C SER A 75 3.05 -5.79 7.24
N LYS A 76 2.59 -6.57 6.25
CA LYS A 76 3.45 -7.48 5.49
C LYS A 76 3.13 -7.49 4.01
N VAL A 77 4.17 -7.55 3.18
CA VAL A 77 4.08 -7.81 1.75
C VAL A 77 4.73 -9.15 1.45
N PHE A 78 4.02 -10.02 0.75
CA PHE A 78 4.57 -11.25 0.18
C PHE A 78 4.80 -11.02 -1.31
N GLN A 79 6.06 -10.79 -1.69
CA GLN A 79 6.45 -10.52 -3.07
C GLN A 79 7.21 -11.71 -3.66
N ASP A 80 6.58 -12.39 -4.61
CA ASP A 80 7.14 -13.55 -5.31
C ASP A 80 7.70 -14.62 -4.35
N GLY A 81 6.96 -14.87 -3.26
CA GLY A 81 7.34 -15.81 -2.21
C GLY A 81 8.24 -15.24 -1.10
N ASN A 82 8.77 -14.02 -1.24
CA ASN A 82 9.59 -13.37 -0.23
C ASN A 82 8.73 -12.48 0.68
N GLU A 83 8.95 -12.55 1.98
CA GLU A 83 8.25 -11.70 2.96
C GLU A 83 9.03 -10.40 3.21
N ILE A 84 8.35 -9.26 3.09
CA ILE A 84 8.84 -7.93 3.41
C ILE A 84 8.01 -7.38 4.57
N GLN A 85 8.68 -7.16 5.69
CA GLN A 85 8.08 -6.67 6.92
C GLN A 85 8.03 -5.14 6.96
N GLY A 86 6.97 -4.59 7.56
CA GLY A 86 6.86 -3.17 7.81
C GLY A 86 7.87 -2.66 8.82
N THR A 87 8.52 -1.55 8.50
CA THR A 87 9.55 -0.90 9.34
C THR A 87 9.19 0.52 9.74
N VAL A 88 8.14 1.10 9.14
CA VAL A 88 7.75 2.49 9.38
C VAL A 88 6.75 2.58 10.51
N LYS A 89 7.06 3.37 11.54
CA LYS A 89 6.11 3.64 12.62
C LYS A 89 5.19 4.79 12.21
N ASN A 90 3.88 4.65 12.44
CA ASN A 90 2.88 5.67 12.15
C ASN A 90 2.94 6.16 10.69
N ALA A 91 2.92 5.23 9.72
CA ALA A 91 3.11 5.57 8.30
C ALA A 91 2.07 6.60 7.79
N ALA A 92 0.89 6.64 8.41
CA ALA A 92 -0.12 7.67 8.17
C ALA A 92 0.38 9.11 8.38
N ILE A 93 1.39 9.36 9.23
CA ILE A 93 1.93 10.71 9.48
C ILE A 93 2.74 11.24 8.30
N CYS A 94 3.35 10.36 7.50
CA CYS A 94 4.10 10.73 6.30
C CYS A 94 3.20 11.45 5.27
N PHE A 95 1.90 11.22 5.36
CA PHE A 95 0.87 11.81 4.52
C PHE A 95 0.35 13.15 5.07
N ILE A 96 0.30 13.32 6.40
CA ILE A 96 -0.21 14.54 7.05
C ILE A 96 0.75 15.72 6.85
N ASN A 97 2.05 15.50 6.92
CA ASN A 97 3.06 16.57 6.87
C ASN A 97 3.33 17.12 5.45
N ARG A 98 2.59 16.67 4.42
CA ARG A 98 2.86 17.05 3.02
C ARG A 98 1.76 17.87 2.31
N SER A 99 0.63 18.22 2.96
CA SER A 99 -0.35 19.30 2.60
C SER A 99 -1.79 18.94 3.02
N GLY A 100 -2.66 19.95 3.19
CA GLY A 100 -4.05 19.82 3.63
C GLY A 100 -4.98 18.97 2.75
N LEU A 101 -4.58 18.64 1.50
CA LEU A 101 -5.36 17.78 0.60
C LEU A 101 -5.40 16.31 1.08
N VAL A 102 -4.39 15.89 1.86
CA VAL A 102 -4.16 14.47 2.18
C VAL A 102 -5.10 13.95 3.27
N GLN A 103 -5.63 14.83 4.14
CA GLN A 103 -6.64 14.43 5.13
C GLN A 103 -7.93 13.90 4.49
N LYS A 104 -8.28 14.33 3.27
CA LYS A 104 -9.39 13.76 2.50
C LYS A 104 -9.03 12.37 1.98
N MET A 105 -7.80 12.17 1.51
CA MET A 105 -7.35 10.88 0.95
C MET A 105 -7.33 9.76 2.00
N LEU A 106 -6.81 10.01 3.20
CA LEU A 106 -6.85 9.05 4.33
C LEU A 106 -8.27 8.75 4.87
N LYS A 107 -9.26 9.58 4.51
CA LYS A 107 -10.68 9.34 4.83
C LYS A 107 -11.41 8.58 3.73
N SER A 108 -10.92 8.61 2.49
CA SER A 108 -11.53 7.99 1.30
C SER A 108 -10.87 6.67 0.86
N ILE A 109 -9.71 6.33 1.43
CA ILE A 109 -9.09 5.00 1.39
C ILE A 109 -9.32 4.36 2.75
#